data_AF-A0A7S4MRL1-F1
#
_entry.id   AF-A0A7S4MRL1-F1
#
_cell.length_a   1.000
_cell.length_b   1.000
_cell.length_c   1.000
_cell.angle_alpha   90.00
_cell.angle_beta   90.00
_cell.angle_gamma   90.00
#
_symmetry.space_group_name_H-M   'P 1'
#
loop_
_entity.id
_entity.type
_entity.pdbx_description
1 polymer ?
#
loop_
_entity_poly.entity_id
_entity_poly.type
_entity_poly.pdbx_seq_one_letter_code
_entity_poly.pdbx_strand_id
1 'polypeptide(L)'
;FTSFIPKFLLENHAESMRTECSEFVLYVWVCGDAQLKEQLGNLFVSLILALPNHGRNGKQFFDLLSKIIIHPSSQEKELNLFLPSVLQALRAQNQKLQEHPNSFLYRDLQTFVDFEGFYFEKDPCLVCNDTEVPYDRLKLDSMKSETKYTDKSIIVKCSNSYTLERIIVSLANQTKSRMIKTINFYYNNKPIQRSTELTELRKNKSLWKKAKTSTLEPFQTDLVVDFLVPITAANFMIEFAEFIEDETAQAKEKLLCPRCNHVVRDKHGI
;
A
#
# COMPACT_ATOMS: atom_id res chain seq x y z
N PHE A 1 32.73 1.61 -13.54
CA PHE A 1 31.66 2.32 -12.81
C PHE A 1 30.70 3.08 -13.72
N THR A 2 31.16 3.69 -14.81
CA THR A 2 30.36 4.48 -15.77
C THR A 2 29.09 3.81 -16.28
N SER A 3 29.09 2.50 -16.56
CA SER A 3 27.87 1.77 -16.94
C SER A 3 27.22 1.00 -15.78
N PHE A 4 27.97 0.73 -14.72
CA PHE A 4 27.49 -0.03 -13.56
C PHE A 4 26.53 0.79 -12.71
N ILE A 5 26.93 2.02 -12.37
CA ILE A 5 26.16 2.89 -11.48
C ILE A 5 24.81 3.27 -12.10
N PRO A 6 24.74 3.76 -13.36
CA PRO A 6 23.45 4.02 -13.99
C PRO A 6 22.54 2.78 -14.00
N LYS A 7 23.08 1.63 -14.45
CA LYS A 7 22.29 0.41 -14.61
C LYS A 7 21.73 -0.17 -13.30
N PHE A 8 22.55 -0.22 -12.24
CA PHE A 8 22.17 -0.88 -11.00
C PHE A 8 21.63 0.06 -9.94
N LEU A 9 22.04 1.34 -9.95
CA LEU A 9 21.62 2.33 -8.95
C LEU A 9 20.52 3.27 -9.45
N LEU A 10 20.43 3.58 -10.75
CA LEU A 10 19.46 4.55 -11.28
C LEU A 10 18.35 3.91 -12.13
N GLU A 11 18.66 2.87 -12.91
CA GLU A 11 17.74 2.25 -13.86
C GLU A 11 17.04 1.00 -13.31
N ASN A 12 17.64 0.32 -12.32
CA ASN A 12 17.05 -0.90 -11.76
C ASN A 12 15.77 -0.59 -10.99
N HIS A 13 14.70 -1.35 -11.20
CA HIS A 13 13.41 -1.15 -10.54
C HIS A 13 13.36 -1.69 -9.11
N ALA A 14 14.18 -2.68 -8.75
CA ALA A 14 14.22 -3.24 -7.41
C ALA A 14 14.93 -2.29 -6.42
N GLU A 15 14.19 -1.78 -5.43
CA GLU A 15 14.75 -0.91 -4.39
C GLU A 15 15.83 -1.59 -3.57
N SER A 16 15.68 -2.90 -3.28
CA SER A 16 16.72 -3.70 -2.64
C SER A 16 18.02 -3.54 -3.43
N MET A 17 18.05 -3.97 -4.69
CA MET A 17 19.24 -3.91 -5.55
C MET A 17 19.89 -2.51 -5.61
N ARG A 18 19.08 -1.44 -5.72
CA ARG A 18 19.60 -0.06 -5.70
C ARG A 18 20.29 0.27 -4.37
N THR A 19 19.73 -0.16 -3.25
CA THR A 19 20.29 0.06 -1.90
C THR A 19 21.66 -0.60 -1.73
N GLU A 20 21.82 -1.82 -2.24
CA GLU A 20 23.02 -2.67 -2.02
C GLU A 20 24.11 -2.26 -3.01
N CYS A 21 23.72 -1.82 -4.20
CA CYS A 21 24.59 -1.07 -5.11
C CYS A 21 25.09 0.23 -4.46
N SER A 22 24.20 1.00 -3.81
CA SER A 22 24.56 2.23 -3.08
C SER A 22 25.59 1.96 -1.99
N GLU A 23 25.36 0.97 -1.13
CA GLU A 23 26.32 0.56 -0.08
C GLU A 23 27.66 0.09 -0.65
N PHE A 24 27.64 -0.70 -1.73
CA PHE A 24 28.86 -1.13 -2.41
C PHE A 24 29.66 0.06 -2.95
N VAL A 25 29.01 1.02 -3.61
CA VAL A 25 29.66 2.21 -4.15
C VAL A 25 30.21 3.09 -3.01
N LEU A 26 29.50 3.21 -1.89
CA LEU A 26 29.99 3.90 -0.70
C LEU A 26 31.26 3.25 -0.15
N TYR A 27 31.28 1.92 -0.04
CA TYR A 27 32.47 1.18 0.40
C TYR A 27 33.67 1.42 -0.53
N VAL A 28 33.45 1.35 -1.85
CA VAL A 28 34.48 1.65 -2.86
C VAL A 28 34.98 3.09 -2.72
N TRP A 29 34.09 4.05 -2.46
CA TRP A 29 34.48 5.43 -2.22
C TRP A 29 35.38 5.54 -0.98
N VAL A 30 34.98 4.95 0.14
CA VAL A 30 35.74 5.06 1.41
C VAL A 30 37.13 4.42 1.30
N CYS A 31 37.22 3.21 0.74
CA CYS A 31 38.46 2.45 0.62
C CYS A 31 39.31 2.82 -0.61
N GLY A 32 38.75 3.57 -1.56
CA GLY A 32 39.40 3.94 -2.80
C GLY A 32 40.58 4.89 -2.61
N ASP A 33 41.55 4.79 -3.52
CA ASP A 33 42.64 5.74 -3.62
C ASP A 33 42.18 7.11 -4.18
N ALA A 34 43.08 8.09 -4.19
CA ALA A 34 42.76 9.44 -4.64
C ALA A 34 42.33 9.50 -6.11
N GLN A 35 42.93 8.67 -6.98
CA GLN A 35 42.62 8.61 -8.40
C GLN A 35 41.22 8.06 -8.64
N LEU A 36 40.85 6.97 -7.95
CA LEU A 36 39.53 6.37 -8.04
C LEU A 36 38.44 7.32 -7.51
N LYS A 37 38.70 8.01 -6.39
CA LYS A 37 37.79 9.02 -5.84
C LYS A 37 37.57 10.18 -6.81
N GLU A 38 38.60 10.65 -7.49
CA GLU A 38 38.47 11.69 -8.51
C GLU A 38 37.62 11.23 -9.70
N GLN A 39 37.88 10.01 -10.22
CA GLN A 39 37.10 9.43 -11.32
C GLN A 39 35.63 9.24 -10.93
N LEU A 40 35.35 8.70 -9.74
CA LEU A 40 34.01 8.54 -9.21
C LEU A 40 33.33 9.88 -8.95
N GLY A 41 34.05 10.87 -8.44
CA GLY A 41 33.54 12.22 -8.18
C GLY A 41 33.07 12.90 -9.46
N ASN A 42 33.88 12.84 -10.52
CA ASN A 42 33.52 13.35 -11.84
C ASN A 42 32.30 12.62 -12.43
N LEU A 43 32.23 11.30 -12.25
CA LEU A 43 31.05 10.52 -12.65
C LEU A 43 29.81 10.96 -11.87
N PHE A 44 29.89 11.12 -10.55
CA PHE A 44 28.77 11.55 -9.72
C PHE A 44 28.26 12.93 -10.12
N VAL A 45 29.16 13.88 -10.37
CA VAL A 45 28.81 15.21 -10.90
C VAL A 45 27.99 15.10 -12.18
N SER A 46 28.41 14.26 -13.13
CA SER A 46 27.65 14.04 -14.37
C SER A 46 26.28 13.40 -14.13
N LEU A 47 26.19 12.47 -13.17
CA LEU A 47 24.95 11.77 -12.83
C LEU A 47 23.97 12.68 -12.08
N ILE A 48 24.43 13.62 -11.25
CA ILE A 48 23.57 14.61 -10.57
C ILE A 48 22.75 15.41 -11.59
N LEU A 49 23.37 15.81 -12.70
CA LEU A 49 22.71 16.58 -13.75
C LEU A 49 21.71 15.73 -14.55
N ALA A 50 21.95 14.42 -14.69
CA ALA A 50 21.08 13.48 -15.38
C ALA A 50 19.95 12.93 -14.48
N LEU A 51 20.08 13.08 -13.16
CA LEU A 51 19.20 12.49 -12.15
C LEU A 51 17.71 12.77 -12.33
N PRO A 52 17.27 13.97 -12.79
CA PRO A 52 15.85 14.24 -13.04
C PRO A 52 15.20 13.27 -14.04
N ASN A 53 15.97 12.64 -14.93
CA ASN A 53 15.47 11.66 -15.89
C ASN A 53 15.14 10.29 -15.26
N HIS A 54 15.56 10.07 -14.01
CA HIS A 54 15.41 8.79 -13.30
C HIS A 54 14.30 8.80 -12.23
N GLY A 55 13.58 9.91 -12.05
CA GLY A 55 12.43 9.99 -11.14
C GLY A 55 12.74 9.52 -9.71
N ARG A 56 11.85 8.69 -9.14
CA ARG A 56 11.98 8.14 -7.77
C ARG A 56 13.24 7.29 -7.55
N ASN A 57 13.79 6.69 -8.60
CA ASN A 57 15.00 5.85 -8.50
C ASN A 57 16.24 6.67 -8.13
N GLY A 58 16.22 7.99 -8.31
CA GLY A 58 17.33 8.87 -7.91
C GLY A 58 17.54 8.96 -6.40
N LYS A 59 16.58 8.51 -5.58
CA LYS A 59 16.65 8.58 -4.10
C LYS A 59 17.92 7.92 -3.53
N GLN A 60 18.18 6.66 -3.88
CA GLN A 60 19.33 5.92 -3.35
C GLN A 60 20.68 6.54 -3.73
N PHE A 61 20.74 7.25 -4.87
CA PHE A 61 21.92 7.99 -5.28
C PHE A 61 22.10 9.29 -4.49
N PHE A 62 21.04 10.03 -4.20
CA PHE A 62 21.13 11.19 -3.30
C PHE A 62 21.52 10.79 -1.87
N ASP A 63 20.98 9.67 -1.37
CA ASP A 63 21.36 9.13 -0.07
C ASP A 63 22.85 8.75 -0.03
N LEU A 64 23.37 8.16 -1.12
CA LEU A 64 24.80 7.89 -1.29
C LEU A 64 25.63 9.16 -1.19
N LEU A 65 25.28 10.22 -1.95
CA LEU A 65 26.01 11.48 -1.91
C LEU A 65 26.00 12.10 -0.51
N SER A 66 24.85 12.02 0.17
CA SER A 66 24.71 12.51 1.54
C SER A 66 25.60 11.73 2.50
N LYS A 67 25.63 10.40 2.40
CA LYS A 67 26.53 9.54 3.20
C LYS A 67 28.00 9.85 2.92
N ILE A 68 28.36 10.08 1.65
CA ILE A 68 29.72 10.50 1.28
C ILE A 68 30.07 11.83 1.94
N ILE A 69 29.23 12.85 1.84
CA ILE A 69 29.51 14.18 2.39
C ILE A 69 29.63 14.16 3.92
N ILE A 70 28.77 13.40 4.60
CA ILE A 70 28.72 13.32 6.08
C ILE A 70 29.82 12.41 6.66
N HIS A 71 30.44 11.57 5.82
CA HIS A 71 31.42 10.59 6.30
C HIS A 71 32.60 11.27 7.03
N PRO A 72 33.08 10.76 8.17
CA PRO A 72 34.13 11.41 8.97
C PRO A 72 35.46 11.65 8.23
N SER A 73 35.75 10.84 7.21
CA SER A 73 36.95 11.02 6.38
C SER A 73 36.76 11.99 5.21
N SER A 74 35.55 12.51 5.02
CA SER A 74 35.26 13.50 4.00
C SER A 74 35.65 14.90 4.48
N GLN A 75 36.10 15.70 3.53
CA GLN A 75 36.54 17.06 3.77
C GLN A 75 35.55 18.04 3.11
N GLU A 76 35.76 19.33 3.35
CA GLU A 76 35.01 20.40 2.67
C GLU A 76 35.09 20.29 1.13
N LYS A 77 36.10 19.55 0.63
CA LYS A 77 36.33 19.25 -0.78
C LYS A 77 35.16 18.52 -1.43
N GLU A 78 34.61 17.47 -0.82
CA GLU A 78 33.51 16.68 -1.39
C GLU A 78 32.21 17.49 -1.48
N LEU A 79 31.93 18.31 -0.46
CA LEU A 79 30.80 19.23 -0.47
C LEU A 79 30.94 20.24 -1.62
N ASN A 80 32.12 20.87 -1.74
CA ASN A 80 32.40 21.84 -2.79
C ASN A 80 32.40 21.21 -4.20
N LEU A 81 32.67 19.92 -4.31
CA LEU A 81 32.60 19.19 -5.57
C LEU A 81 31.15 18.97 -6.03
N PHE A 82 30.26 18.52 -5.15
CA PHE A 82 28.90 18.13 -5.53
C PHE A 82 27.87 19.26 -5.46
N LEU A 83 28.01 20.18 -4.50
CA LEU A 83 27.03 21.23 -4.23
C LEU A 83 26.70 22.10 -5.46
N PRO A 84 27.67 22.55 -6.28
CA PRO A 84 27.37 23.36 -7.47
C PRO A 84 26.44 22.63 -8.45
N SER A 85 26.69 21.34 -8.70
CA SER A 85 25.89 20.52 -9.61
C SER A 85 24.50 20.25 -9.05
N VAL A 86 24.37 20.04 -7.74
CA VAL A 86 23.06 19.90 -7.07
C VAL A 86 22.26 21.20 -7.19
N LEU A 87 22.86 22.35 -6.89
CA LEU A 87 22.21 23.66 -7.02
C LEU A 87 21.80 23.95 -8.46
N GLN A 88 22.66 23.60 -9.44
CA GLN A 88 22.34 23.74 -10.85
C GLN A 88 21.14 22.87 -11.24
N ALA A 89 21.15 21.59 -10.87
CA ALA A 89 20.04 20.67 -11.14
C ALA A 89 18.73 21.18 -10.52
N LEU A 90 18.76 21.61 -9.25
CA LEU A 90 17.59 22.16 -8.55
C LEU A 90 17.06 23.43 -9.23
N ARG A 91 17.92 24.37 -9.59
CA ARG A 91 17.51 25.59 -10.31
C ARG A 91 16.87 25.27 -11.65
N ALA A 92 17.46 24.35 -12.42
CA ALA A 92 16.92 23.93 -13.70
C ALA A 92 15.55 23.25 -13.57
N GLN A 93 15.35 22.39 -12.56
CA GLN A 93 14.04 21.79 -12.31
C GLN A 93 13.01 22.81 -11.80
N ASN A 94 13.41 23.74 -10.93
CA ASN A 94 12.51 24.78 -10.44
C ASN A 94 12.05 25.70 -11.57
N GLN A 95 12.93 26.05 -12.51
CA GLN A 95 12.54 26.82 -13.69
C GLN A 95 11.50 26.07 -14.54
N LYS A 96 11.71 24.77 -14.78
CA LYS A 96 10.73 23.93 -15.51
C LYS A 96 9.37 23.88 -14.82
N LEU A 97 9.34 23.83 -13.48
CA LEU A 97 8.10 23.85 -12.71
C LEU A 97 7.38 25.20 -12.81
N GLN A 98 8.14 26.31 -12.78
CA GLN A 98 7.58 27.66 -12.90
C GLN A 98 7.00 27.93 -14.29
N GLU A 99 7.64 27.40 -15.34
CA GLU A 99 7.23 27.57 -16.73
C GLU A 99 6.25 26.48 -17.20
N HIS A 100 5.80 25.60 -16.30
CA HIS A 100 5.02 24.43 -16.67
C HIS A 100 3.65 24.83 -17.27
N PRO A 101 3.34 24.46 -18.53
CA PRO A 101 2.15 24.94 -19.24
C PRO A 101 0.83 24.63 -18.51
N ASN A 102 0.73 23.43 -17.91
CA ASN A 102 -0.50 22.98 -17.25
C ASN A 102 -0.56 23.34 -15.75
N SER A 103 0.42 24.06 -15.19
CA SER A 103 0.46 24.34 -13.74
C SER A 103 -0.79 25.06 -13.23
N PHE A 104 -1.32 26.01 -14.01
CA PHE A 104 -2.56 26.72 -13.68
C PHE A 104 -3.77 25.77 -13.63
N LEU A 105 -3.84 24.81 -14.57
CA LEU A 105 -4.95 23.86 -14.68
C LEU A 105 -5.03 23.00 -13.43
N TYR A 106 -3.91 22.44 -12.97
CA TYR A 106 -3.87 21.65 -11.73
C TYR A 106 -4.27 22.48 -10.52
N ARG A 107 -3.74 23.71 -10.40
CA ARG A 107 -4.09 24.60 -9.30
C ARG A 107 -5.59 24.91 -9.24
N ASP A 108 -6.20 25.16 -10.40
CA ASP A 108 -7.63 25.47 -10.47
C ASP A 108 -8.48 24.22 -10.19
N LEU A 109 -8.13 23.06 -10.77
CA LEU A 109 -8.85 21.81 -10.59
C LEU A 109 -8.74 21.26 -9.16
N GLN A 110 -7.62 21.49 -8.48
CA GLN A 110 -7.42 21.09 -7.08
C GLN A 110 -8.39 21.80 -6.11
N THR A 111 -9.06 22.88 -6.54
CA THR A 111 -10.14 23.51 -5.76
C THR A 111 -11.45 22.71 -5.78
N PHE A 112 -11.62 21.80 -6.75
CA PHE A 112 -12.85 21.03 -6.95
C PHE A 112 -12.69 19.55 -6.59
N VAL A 113 -11.49 18.98 -6.81
CA VAL A 113 -11.21 17.55 -6.64
C VAL A 113 -9.78 17.37 -6.14
N ASP A 114 -9.57 16.42 -5.21
CA ASP A 114 -8.23 16.03 -4.80
C ASP A 114 -7.53 15.25 -5.92
N PHE A 115 -6.39 15.78 -6.37
CA PHE A 115 -5.53 15.13 -7.36
C PHE A 115 -4.37 14.42 -6.68
N GLU A 116 -4.25 13.11 -6.89
CA GLU A 116 -3.12 12.30 -6.42
C GLU A 116 -1.98 12.22 -7.46
N GLY A 117 -2.04 12.99 -8.55
CA GLY A 117 -1.02 12.96 -9.61
C GLY A 117 -1.25 13.95 -10.76
N PHE A 118 -0.37 13.85 -11.77
CA PHE A 118 -0.33 14.76 -12.91
C PHE A 118 -0.93 14.11 -14.18
N TYR A 119 -2.27 14.04 -14.27
CA TYR A 119 -2.98 13.27 -15.31
C TYR A 119 -3.12 13.92 -16.70
N PHE A 120 -2.93 15.24 -16.82
CA PHE A 120 -3.00 15.99 -18.08
C PHE A 120 -1.63 16.15 -18.76
N GLU A 121 -0.61 15.48 -18.26
CA GLU A 121 0.73 15.52 -18.84
C GLU A 121 0.85 14.61 -20.05
N LYS A 122 1.46 15.15 -21.11
CA LYS A 122 1.67 14.42 -22.37
C LYS A 122 2.74 13.33 -22.22
N ASP A 123 3.75 13.58 -21.39
CA ASP A 123 4.88 12.70 -21.15
C ASP A 123 5.04 12.44 -19.64
N PRO A 124 4.15 11.63 -19.03
CA PRO A 124 4.22 11.34 -17.60
C PRO A 124 5.52 10.58 -17.28
N CYS A 125 6.24 11.01 -16.24
CA CYS A 125 7.39 10.26 -15.72
C CYS A 125 6.93 8.86 -15.29
N LEU A 126 7.27 7.82 -16.06
CA LEU A 126 6.83 6.44 -15.77
C LEU A 126 7.37 5.88 -14.45
N VAL A 127 8.50 6.42 -13.98
CA VAL A 127 9.13 6.05 -12.71
C VAL A 127 8.50 6.81 -11.52
N CYS A 128 7.92 7.99 -11.77
CA CYS A 128 7.31 8.85 -10.73
C CYS A 128 5.80 8.61 -10.63
N ASN A 129 5.14 8.37 -11.77
CA ASN A 129 3.76 7.90 -11.90
C ASN A 129 3.71 6.37 -11.93
N ASP A 130 4.69 5.72 -11.28
CA ASP A 130 4.63 4.29 -11.04
C ASP A 130 3.54 4.08 -9.99
N THR A 131 2.36 3.65 -10.45
CA THR A 131 1.17 3.40 -9.63
C THR A 131 1.36 2.27 -8.63
N GLU A 132 2.54 1.65 -8.56
CA GLU A 132 3.02 0.91 -7.40
C GLU A 132 3.31 1.86 -6.22
N VAL A 133 2.27 2.52 -5.72
CA VAL A 133 2.25 3.01 -4.33
C VAL A 133 2.27 1.74 -3.46
N PRO A 134 3.26 1.58 -2.56
CA PRO A 134 3.28 0.43 -1.69
C PRO A 134 2.01 0.43 -0.84
N TYR A 135 1.29 -0.70 -0.84
CA TYR A 135 0.09 -0.84 -0.02
C TYR A 135 0.46 -0.93 1.47
N ASP A 136 -0.18 -0.09 2.28
CA ASP A 136 -0.06 -0.18 3.72
C ASP A 136 -1.02 -1.22 4.31
N ARG A 137 -0.56 -1.95 5.32
CA ARG A 137 -1.39 -2.89 6.06
C ARG A 137 -2.17 -2.16 7.15
N LEU A 138 -3.46 -1.94 6.91
CA LEU A 138 -4.36 -1.30 7.87
C LEU A 138 -5.26 -2.32 8.58
N LYS A 139 -5.56 -2.07 9.86
CA LYS A 139 -6.60 -2.82 10.59
C LYS A 139 -7.97 -2.27 10.20
N LEU A 140 -8.97 -3.15 10.11
CA LEU A 140 -10.33 -2.74 9.77
C LEU A 140 -10.88 -1.66 10.75
N ASP A 141 -10.47 -1.72 12.01
CA ASP A 141 -10.90 -0.77 13.04
C ASP A 141 -10.36 0.65 12.83
N SER A 142 -9.19 0.82 12.21
CA SER A 142 -8.63 2.15 11.93
C SER A 142 -9.22 2.78 10.66
N MET A 143 -9.78 1.98 9.75
CA MET A 143 -10.36 2.46 8.49
C MET A 143 -11.88 2.65 8.53
N LYS A 144 -12.58 2.11 9.53
CA LYS A 144 -14.04 2.18 9.62
C LYS A 144 -14.52 3.47 10.28
N SER A 145 -15.61 4.03 9.76
CA SER A 145 -16.41 5.03 10.48
C SER A 145 -17.60 4.39 11.19
N GLU A 146 -18.22 3.38 10.56
CA GLU A 146 -19.39 2.69 11.11
C GLU A 146 -19.36 1.20 10.68
N THR A 147 -19.86 0.31 11.54
CA THR A 147 -20.04 -1.11 11.20
C THR A 147 -21.40 -1.60 11.65
N LYS A 148 -22.04 -2.42 10.82
CA LYS A 148 -23.29 -3.13 11.13
C LYS A 148 -23.06 -4.62 10.98
N TYR A 149 -23.59 -5.36 11.95
CA TYR A 149 -23.55 -6.81 11.96
C TYR A 149 -24.95 -7.36 11.68
N THR A 150 -24.99 -8.46 10.95
CA THR A 150 -26.17 -9.30 10.76
C THR A 150 -25.80 -10.74 11.10
N ASP A 151 -26.77 -11.64 11.02
CA ASP A 151 -26.57 -13.08 11.21
C ASP A 151 -25.62 -13.69 10.18
N LYS A 152 -25.52 -13.09 8.98
CA LYS A 152 -24.74 -13.63 7.85
C LYS A 152 -23.80 -12.61 7.22
N SER A 153 -23.69 -11.39 7.74
CA SER A 153 -22.82 -10.40 7.13
C SER A 153 -22.32 -9.33 8.08
N ILE A 154 -21.17 -8.76 7.72
CA ILE A 154 -20.56 -7.59 8.33
C ILE A 154 -20.50 -6.52 7.25
N ILE A 155 -21.16 -5.39 7.50
CA ILE A 155 -21.17 -4.23 6.60
C ILE A 155 -20.37 -3.11 7.24
N VAL A 156 -19.38 -2.60 6.53
CA VAL A 156 -18.45 -1.57 6.99
C VAL A 156 -18.58 -0.35 6.11
N LYS A 157 -18.83 0.81 6.72
CA LYS A 157 -18.64 2.11 6.10
C LYS A 157 -17.22 2.58 6.42
N CYS A 158 -16.43 2.86 5.40
CA CYS A 158 -15.08 3.35 5.55
C CYS A 158 -15.09 4.85 5.86
N SER A 159 -14.08 5.34 6.58
CA SER A 159 -13.88 6.78 6.82
C SER A 159 -13.60 7.53 5.52
N ASN A 160 -12.80 6.92 4.64
CA ASN A 160 -12.41 7.40 3.32
C ASN A 160 -12.66 6.32 2.25
N SER A 161 -12.42 6.66 0.98
CA SER A 161 -12.30 5.66 -0.08
C SER A 161 -10.91 5.02 -0.02
N TYR A 162 -10.84 3.70 -0.09
CA TYR A 162 -9.57 2.96 -0.06
C TYR A 162 -9.41 2.11 -1.32
N THR A 163 -8.20 2.05 -1.86
CA THR A 163 -7.82 1.08 -2.88
C THR A 163 -7.23 -0.16 -2.21
N LEU A 164 -7.82 -1.32 -2.46
CA LEU A 164 -7.50 -2.57 -1.77
C LEU A 164 -6.89 -3.58 -2.73
N GLU A 165 -5.69 -4.06 -2.41
CA GLU A 165 -5.04 -5.17 -3.12
C GLU A 165 -5.27 -6.52 -2.43
N ARG A 166 -5.30 -6.52 -1.09
CA ARG A 166 -5.39 -7.73 -0.27
C ARG A 166 -6.29 -7.55 0.94
N ILE A 167 -7.03 -8.59 1.29
CA ILE A 167 -7.74 -8.72 2.57
C ILE A 167 -7.21 -9.95 3.31
N ILE A 168 -6.98 -9.79 4.62
CA ILE A 168 -6.59 -10.89 5.50
C ILE A 168 -7.68 -11.02 6.57
N VAL A 169 -8.29 -12.19 6.66
CA VAL A 169 -9.35 -12.51 7.63
C VAL A 169 -8.81 -13.58 8.58
N SER A 170 -8.97 -13.33 9.89
CA SER A 170 -8.75 -14.34 10.91
C SER A 170 -10.11 -14.73 11.52
N LEU A 171 -10.36 -16.03 11.56
CA LEU A 171 -11.61 -16.66 11.96
C LEU A 171 -11.42 -17.27 13.35
N ALA A 172 -12.19 -16.77 14.30
CA ALA A 172 -12.20 -17.27 15.68
C ALA A 172 -13.45 -18.09 15.97
N ASN A 173 -13.40 -18.92 17.02
CA ASN A 173 -14.55 -19.62 17.61
C ASN A 173 -15.30 -20.57 16.67
N GLN A 174 -14.60 -21.24 15.74
CA GLN A 174 -15.22 -22.32 14.95
C GLN A 174 -15.50 -23.54 15.82
N THR A 175 -16.68 -24.13 15.66
CA THR A 175 -17.09 -25.34 16.38
C THR A 175 -17.18 -26.53 15.43
N LYS A 176 -17.15 -27.75 15.98
CA LYS A 176 -17.36 -28.97 15.17
C LYS A 176 -18.76 -29.03 14.56
N SER A 177 -19.74 -28.40 15.20
CA SER A 177 -21.14 -28.38 14.76
C SER A 177 -21.37 -27.43 13.60
N ARG A 178 -20.61 -26.32 13.50
CA ARG A 178 -20.81 -25.30 12.47
C ARG A 178 -19.52 -24.56 12.15
N MET A 179 -19.10 -24.67 10.89
CA MET A 179 -17.94 -23.96 10.34
C MET A 179 -18.35 -23.13 9.14
N ILE A 180 -17.61 -22.07 8.84
CA ILE A 180 -17.87 -21.26 7.64
C ILE A 180 -17.26 -21.99 6.45
N LYS A 181 -18.06 -22.24 5.42
CA LYS A 181 -17.62 -22.87 4.16
C LYS A 181 -17.25 -21.84 3.12
N THR A 182 -18.08 -20.80 2.98
CA THR A 182 -17.98 -19.85 1.86
C THR A 182 -18.15 -18.43 2.36
N ILE A 183 -17.20 -17.56 2.04
CA ILE A 183 -17.25 -16.12 2.31
C ILE A 183 -17.28 -15.36 0.98
N ASN A 184 -18.26 -14.47 0.83
CA ASN A 184 -18.33 -13.52 -0.26
C ASN A 184 -17.89 -12.14 0.21
N PHE A 185 -17.07 -11.50 -0.63
CA PHE A 185 -16.56 -10.15 -0.44
C PHE A 185 -17.23 -9.23 -1.44
N TYR A 186 -17.89 -8.18 -0.96
CA TYR A 186 -18.52 -7.17 -1.81
C TYR A 186 -18.06 -5.77 -1.44
N TYR A 187 -18.10 -4.87 -2.42
CA TYR A 187 -17.73 -3.47 -2.25
C TYR A 187 -18.73 -2.54 -2.91
N ASN A 188 -18.74 -1.30 -2.42
CA ASN A 188 -19.42 -0.18 -3.04
C ASN A 188 -18.47 1.04 -2.99
N ASN A 189 -18.31 1.73 -4.11
CA ASN A 189 -17.38 2.85 -4.26
C ASN A 189 -18.01 4.21 -3.96
N LYS A 190 -19.34 4.28 -3.73
CA LYS A 190 -20.04 5.53 -3.48
C LYS A 190 -19.91 5.91 -2.00
N PRO A 191 -19.29 7.06 -1.66
CA PRO A 191 -19.24 7.53 -0.29
C PRO A 191 -20.66 7.76 0.24
N ILE A 192 -20.91 7.30 1.46
CA ILE A 192 -22.19 7.47 2.13
C ILE A 192 -22.06 8.63 3.11
N GLN A 193 -22.90 9.65 2.98
CA GLN A 193 -22.79 10.84 3.84
C GLN A 193 -23.58 10.67 5.14
N ARG A 194 -24.76 10.03 5.09
CA ARG A 194 -25.64 9.86 6.26
C ARG A 194 -25.73 8.41 6.71
N SER A 195 -25.91 8.18 8.02
CA SER A 195 -26.06 6.83 8.58
C SER A 195 -27.32 6.09 8.07
N THR A 196 -28.37 6.83 7.69
CA THR A 196 -29.61 6.26 7.12
C THR A 196 -29.36 5.56 5.78
N GLU A 197 -28.43 6.09 4.97
CA GLU A 197 -28.06 5.53 3.66
C GLU A 197 -27.34 4.19 3.79
N LEU A 198 -26.66 3.91 4.93
CA LEU A 198 -26.07 2.59 5.20
C LEU A 198 -27.16 1.51 5.38
N THR A 199 -28.33 1.90 5.91
CA THR A 199 -29.48 1.00 6.05
C THR A 199 -30.11 0.68 4.70
N GLU A 200 -30.13 1.65 3.78
CA GLU A 200 -30.56 1.44 2.40
C GLU A 200 -29.56 0.57 1.62
N LEU A 201 -28.26 0.82 1.79
CA LEU A 201 -27.20 0.01 1.20
C LEU A 201 -27.30 -1.45 1.66
N ARG A 202 -27.65 -1.68 2.92
CA ARG A 202 -27.92 -3.03 3.46
C ARG A 202 -29.12 -3.69 2.79
N LYS A 203 -30.20 -2.96 2.52
CA LYS A 203 -31.43 -3.51 1.95
C LYS A 203 -31.31 -3.76 0.44
N ASN A 204 -30.53 -2.95 -0.26
CA ASN A 204 -30.44 -3.00 -1.71
C ASN A 204 -29.16 -3.69 -2.19
N LYS A 205 -29.26 -5.02 -2.39
CA LYS A 205 -28.13 -5.85 -2.86
C LYS A 205 -27.59 -5.44 -4.23
N SER A 206 -28.36 -4.75 -5.08
CA SER A 206 -27.89 -4.34 -6.43
C SER A 206 -26.83 -3.24 -6.40
N LEU A 207 -26.70 -2.52 -5.28
CA LEU A 207 -25.67 -1.49 -5.10
C LEU A 207 -24.29 -2.08 -4.78
N TRP A 208 -24.22 -3.38 -4.52
CA TRP A 208 -22.98 -4.08 -4.19
C TRP A 208 -22.39 -4.77 -5.40
N LYS A 209 -21.08 -4.59 -5.58
CA LYS A 209 -20.29 -5.35 -6.55
C LYS A 209 -19.58 -6.49 -5.83
N LYS A 210 -19.73 -7.73 -6.29
CA LYS A 210 -18.99 -8.87 -5.74
C LYS A 210 -17.53 -8.79 -6.20
N ALA A 211 -16.60 -8.71 -5.25
CA ALA A 211 -15.16 -8.71 -5.53
C ALA A 211 -14.61 -10.14 -5.63
N LYS A 212 -14.98 -11.01 -4.68
CA LYS A 212 -14.44 -12.37 -4.61
C LYS A 212 -15.38 -13.29 -3.83
N THR A 213 -15.35 -14.57 -4.18
CA THR A 213 -15.87 -15.66 -3.35
C THR A 213 -14.69 -16.54 -2.96
N SER A 214 -14.60 -16.85 -1.67
CA SER A 214 -13.56 -17.72 -1.10
C SER A 214 -14.21 -18.88 -0.39
N THR A 215 -13.80 -20.09 -0.75
CA THR A 215 -14.16 -21.33 -0.07
C THR A 215 -13.10 -21.66 0.97
N LEU A 216 -13.53 -22.17 2.11
CA LEU A 216 -12.67 -22.55 3.23
C LEU A 216 -12.74 -24.04 3.48
N GLU A 217 -11.60 -24.58 3.90
CA GLU A 217 -11.52 -25.94 4.41
C GLU A 217 -12.04 -26.00 5.86
N PRO A 218 -12.52 -27.17 6.33
CA PRO A 218 -12.94 -27.35 7.72
C PRO A 218 -11.84 -26.90 8.71
N PHE A 219 -12.22 -26.12 9.73
CA PHE A 219 -11.35 -25.55 10.76
C PHE A 219 -10.26 -24.56 10.28
N GLN A 220 -10.33 -24.07 9.05
CA GLN A 220 -9.38 -23.06 8.57
C GLN A 220 -9.49 -21.76 9.37
N THR A 221 -8.43 -21.33 10.06
CA THR A 221 -8.43 -20.14 10.92
C THR A 221 -8.08 -18.86 10.20
N ASP A 222 -7.37 -18.92 9.07
CA ASP A 222 -6.87 -17.75 8.39
C ASP A 222 -7.15 -17.82 6.89
N LEU A 223 -7.59 -16.70 6.33
CA LEU A 223 -7.92 -16.56 4.92
C LEU A 223 -7.24 -15.31 4.39
N VAL A 224 -6.41 -15.50 3.35
CA VAL A 224 -5.81 -14.41 2.58
C VAL A 224 -6.55 -14.33 1.24
N VAL A 225 -6.97 -13.12 0.89
CA VAL A 225 -7.71 -12.83 -0.34
C VAL A 225 -6.96 -11.77 -1.12
N ASP A 226 -6.34 -12.16 -2.22
CA ASP A 226 -5.69 -11.26 -3.17
C ASP A 226 -6.64 -10.89 -4.32
N PHE A 227 -6.62 -9.61 -4.71
CA PHE A 227 -7.34 -9.12 -5.88
C PHE A 227 -6.39 -8.99 -7.07
N LEU A 228 -6.77 -9.56 -8.22
CA LEU A 228 -5.99 -9.44 -9.46
C LEU A 228 -5.90 -8.01 -9.96
N VAL A 229 -6.93 -7.21 -9.66
CA VAL A 229 -6.98 -5.78 -9.93
C VAL A 229 -7.42 -5.12 -8.63
N PRO A 230 -6.66 -4.13 -8.12
CA PRO A 230 -7.04 -3.42 -6.91
C PRO A 230 -8.46 -2.84 -7.01
N ILE A 231 -9.24 -2.96 -5.94
CA ILE A 231 -10.62 -2.47 -5.90
C ILE A 231 -10.70 -1.19 -5.08
N THR A 232 -11.42 -0.19 -5.59
CA THR A 232 -11.72 1.03 -4.83
C THR A 232 -13.04 0.87 -4.08
N ALA A 233 -13.00 0.99 -2.76
CA ALA A 233 -14.15 0.79 -1.89
C ALA A 233 -14.29 1.93 -0.86
N ALA A 234 -15.47 2.53 -0.82
CA ALA A 234 -15.92 3.40 0.27
C ALA A 234 -16.75 2.63 1.31
N ASN A 235 -17.30 1.48 0.92
CA ASN A 235 -18.03 0.58 1.79
C ASN A 235 -17.70 -0.87 1.42
N PHE A 236 -17.73 -1.75 2.42
CA PHE A 236 -17.42 -3.16 2.26
C PHE A 236 -18.46 -4.05 2.94
N MET A 237 -18.74 -5.21 2.35
CA MET A 237 -19.57 -6.25 2.96
C MET A 237 -18.88 -7.60 2.89
N ILE A 238 -18.72 -8.22 4.05
CA ILE A 238 -18.29 -9.61 4.21
C ILE A 238 -19.57 -10.42 4.46
N GLU A 239 -19.91 -11.34 3.56
CA GLU A 239 -21.09 -12.21 3.67
C GLU A 239 -20.65 -13.66 3.89
N PHE A 240 -21.08 -14.26 5.00
CA PHE A 240 -20.94 -15.68 5.31
C PHE A 240 -22.05 -16.45 4.58
N ALA A 241 -21.74 -16.89 3.37
CA ALA A 241 -22.72 -17.39 2.41
C ALA A 241 -23.16 -18.82 2.69
N GLU A 242 -22.21 -19.68 3.06
CA GLU A 242 -22.45 -21.10 3.31
C GLU A 242 -21.69 -21.58 4.54
N PHE A 243 -22.26 -22.56 5.22
CA PHE A 243 -21.71 -23.18 6.42
C PHE A 243 -21.58 -24.69 6.19
N ILE A 244 -20.55 -25.29 6.79
CA ILE A 244 -20.44 -26.74 6.95
C ILE A 244 -21.10 -27.04 8.30
N GLU A 245 -22.17 -27.81 8.28
CA GLU A 245 -22.93 -28.17 9.46
C GLU A 245 -22.87 -29.70 9.65
N ASP A 246 -22.52 -30.13 10.85
CA ASP A 246 -22.58 -31.54 11.26
C ASP A 246 -23.71 -31.69 12.27
N GLU A 247 -24.85 -32.17 11.79
CA GLU A 247 -26.06 -32.39 12.59
C GLU A 247 -25.80 -33.33 13.78
N THR A 248 -24.87 -34.29 13.65
CA THR A 248 -24.53 -35.24 14.71
C THR A 248 -23.70 -34.55 15.80
N ALA A 249 -22.79 -33.65 15.41
CA ALA A 249 -22.03 -32.82 16.35
C ALA A 249 -22.91 -31.75 16.99
N GLN A 250 -23.84 -31.15 16.24
CA GLN A 250 -24.79 -30.15 16.73
C GLN A 250 -25.75 -30.73 17.77
N ALA A 251 -26.24 -31.96 17.57
CA ALA A 251 -27.03 -32.68 18.56
C ALA A 251 -26.27 -33.00 19.86
N LYS A 252 -24.92 -33.03 19.83
CA LYS A 252 -24.06 -33.27 20.99
C LYS A 252 -23.56 -31.97 21.64
N GLU A 253 -23.80 -30.82 21.03
CA GLU A 253 -23.30 -29.54 21.52
C GLU A 253 -24.14 -29.06 22.70
N LYS A 254 -23.52 -29.04 23.88
CA LYS A 254 -24.17 -28.64 25.12
C LYS A 254 -24.24 -27.13 25.18
N LEU A 255 -25.45 -26.57 25.22
CA LEU A 255 -25.66 -25.14 25.46
C LEU A 255 -25.02 -24.77 26.82
N LEU A 256 -24.11 -23.80 26.82
CA LEU A 256 -23.47 -23.30 28.05
C LEU A 256 -24.08 -21.95 28.43
N CYS A 257 -24.37 -21.75 29.70
CA CYS A 257 -24.81 -20.46 30.22
C CYS A 257 -23.66 -19.45 30.09
N PRO A 258 -23.81 -18.34 29.34
CA PRO A 258 -22.74 -17.37 29.14
C PRO A 258 -22.33 -16.63 30.43
N ARG A 259 -23.12 -16.75 31.52
CA ARG A 259 -22.83 -16.12 32.82
C ARG A 259 -21.98 -16.98 33.75
N CYS A 260 -22.12 -18.31 33.69
CA CYS A 260 -21.48 -19.23 34.64
C CYS A 260 -20.82 -20.46 33.98
N ASN A 261 -20.81 -20.52 32.65
CA ASN A 261 -20.27 -21.60 31.84
C ASN A 261 -20.82 -23.00 32.17
N HIS A 262 -21.99 -23.06 32.81
CA HIS A 262 -22.65 -24.31 33.18
C HIS A 262 -23.55 -24.81 32.04
N VAL A 263 -23.64 -26.13 31.86
CA VAL A 263 -24.48 -26.73 30.82
C VAL A 263 -25.96 -26.51 31.13
N VAL A 264 -26.66 -25.85 30.20
CA VAL A 264 -28.10 -25.69 30.20
C VAL A 264 -28.71 -27.04 29.81
N ARG A 265 -29.42 -27.66 30.75
CA ARG A 265 -30.26 -28.83 30.47
C ARG A 265 -31.63 -28.36 29.98
N ASP A 266 -32.22 -29.06 29.02
CA ASP A 266 -33.55 -28.74 28.51
C ASP A 266 -34.59 -28.72 29.65
N LYS A 267 -35.66 -27.93 29.49
CA LYS A 267 -36.77 -27.75 30.43
C LYS A 267 -37.50 -29.04 30.81
N HIS A 268 -37.15 -30.18 30.19
CA HIS A 268 -37.71 -31.50 30.48
C HIS A 268 -36.70 -32.53 31.02
N GLY A 269 -35.46 -32.14 31.31
CA GLY A 269 -34.57 -32.87 32.22
C GLY A 269 -34.47 -34.39 32.02
N ILE A 270 -34.16 -34.85 30.81
CA ILE A 270 -33.61 -36.20 30.61
C ILE A 270 -32.11 -36.08 30.39
#